data_AF-A0A1M5TJR1-F1
#
_entry.id   AF-A0A1M5TJR1-F1
#
_cell.length_a   1.000
_cell.length_b   1.000
_cell.length_c   1.000
_cell.angle_alpha   90.00
_cell.angle_beta   90.00
_cell.angle_gamma   90.00
#
_symmetry.space_group_name_H-M   'P 1'
#
loop_
_entity.id
_entity.type
_entity.pdbx_description
1 polymer ?
#
loop_
_entity_poly.entity_id
_entity_poly.type
_entity_poly.pdbx_seq_one_letter_code
_entity_poly.pdbx_strand_id
1 'polypeptide(L)'
;MKIIIGIYQNQDDADELYRRRAADRSVVTETGPFFSKNQALSWMDYLTARIAECEVVAIPDERTDGGPWYGFTIEVEELPLRRQAGVR
;
A
#
# COMPACT_ATOMS: atom_id res chain seq x y z
N MET A 1 3.62 13.07 -6.90
CA MET A 1 4.14 11.87 -6.22
C MET A 1 2.95 11.24 -5.54
N LYS A 2 2.71 9.96 -5.74
CA LYS A 2 1.48 9.32 -5.27
C LYS A 2 1.82 8.37 -4.13
N ILE A 3 1.01 8.36 -3.08
CA ILE A 3 1.22 7.45 -1.95
C ILE A 3 0.23 6.30 -2.06
N ILE A 4 0.75 5.08 -2.10
CA ILE A 4 -0.06 3.87 -2.03
C ILE A 4 -0.16 3.46 -0.57
N ILE A 5 -1.36 3.19 -0.09
CA ILE A 5 -1.62 2.76 1.30
C ILE A 5 -2.33 1.41 1.24
N GLY A 6 -1.93 0.48 2.10
CA GLY A 6 -2.63 -0.80 2.21
C GLY A 6 -2.47 -1.41 3.58
N ILE A 7 -3.25 -2.47 3.83
CA ILE A 7 -3.13 -3.28 5.04
C ILE A 7 -2.98 -4.75 4.66
N TYR A 8 -2.16 -5.46 5.41
CA TYR A 8 -1.94 -6.89 5.27
C TYR A 8 -1.85 -7.49 6.66
N GLN A 9 -1.71 -8.80 6.68
CA GLN A 9 -1.57 -9.55 7.91
C GLN A 9 -0.69 -10.79 7.58
N ASN A 10 -0.57 -11.20 6.29
CA ASN A 10 0.49 -12.09 5.77
C ASN A 10 1.58 -11.27 5.10
N GLN A 11 2.83 -11.49 5.48
CA GLN A 11 3.97 -10.85 4.83
C GLN A 11 4.13 -11.31 3.37
N ASP A 12 3.69 -12.52 3.02
CA ASP A 12 3.73 -13.00 1.63
C ASP A 12 2.82 -12.18 0.70
N ASP A 13 1.66 -11.76 1.19
CA ASP A 13 0.71 -10.92 0.44
C ASP A 13 1.31 -9.53 0.17
N ALA A 14 2.00 -8.98 1.17
CA ALA A 14 2.74 -7.73 1.06
C ALA A 14 3.88 -7.88 0.04
N ASP A 15 4.63 -8.98 0.08
CA ASP A 15 5.75 -9.25 -0.81
C ASP A 15 5.35 -9.47 -2.26
N GLU A 16 4.20 -10.09 -2.50
CA GLU A 16 3.62 -10.14 -3.84
C GLU A 16 3.22 -8.75 -4.33
N LEU A 17 2.61 -7.93 -3.49
CA LEU A 17 2.21 -6.57 -3.85
C LEU A 17 3.43 -5.68 -4.16
N TYR A 18 4.49 -5.77 -3.35
CA TYR A 18 5.75 -5.06 -3.60
C TYR A 18 6.37 -5.46 -4.95
N ARG A 19 6.42 -6.77 -5.24
CA ARG A 19 6.91 -7.30 -6.52
C ARG A 19 6.08 -6.80 -7.70
N ARG A 20 4.74 -6.85 -7.61
CA ARG A 20 3.83 -6.42 -8.68
C ARG A 20 3.95 -4.93 -9.01
N ARG A 21 4.25 -4.10 -8.00
CA ARG A 21 4.39 -2.65 -8.18
C ARG A 21 5.81 -2.21 -8.55
N ALA A 22 6.76 -3.15 -8.66
CA ALA A 22 8.19 -2.86 -8.82
C ALA A 22 8.70 -1.81 -7.82
N ALA A 23 8.05 -1.74 -6.66
CA ALA A 23 8.41 -0.80 -5.61
C ALA A 23 9.67 -1.33 -4.92
N ASP A 24 10.67 -0.47 -4.79
CA ASP A 24 11.81 -0.79 -3.94
C ASP A 24 11.32 -0.85 -2.48
N ARG A 25 11.70 -1.90 -1.74
CA ARG A 25 11.38 -1.98 -0.30
C ARG A 25 11.94 -0.78 0.47
N SER A 26 12.96 -0.09 -0.05
CA SER A 26 13.50 1.13 0.55
C SER A 26 12.50 2.30 0.61
N VAL A 27 11.46 2.31 -0.23
CA VAL A 27 10.40 3.34 -0.25
C VAL A 27 9.11 2.88 0.46
N VAL A 28 9.14 1.72 1.11
CA VAL A 28 8.01 1.17 1.86
C VAL A 28 8.19 1.49 3.34
N THR A 29 7.17 2.11 3.94
CA THR A 29 7.07 2.28 5.39
C THR A 29 5.99 1.36 5.93
N GLU A 30 6.37 0.39 6.75
CA GLU A 30 5.44 -0.50 7.45
C GLU A 30 5.00 0.12 8.80
N THR A 31 3.74 -0.10 9.20
CA THR A 31 3.15 0.41 10.44
C THR A 31 2.34 -0.67 11.14
N GLY A 32 2.50 -0.81 12.45
CA GLY A 32 1.79 -1.82 13.25
C GLY A 32 2.68 -2.40 14.35
N PRO A 33 2.30 -3.54 14.95
CA PRO A 33 1.10 -4.33 14.67
C PRO A 33 -0.20 -3.66 15.18
N PHE A 34 -1.30 -3.86 14.45
CA PHE A 34 -2.67 -3.54 14.85
C PHE A 34 -3.38 -4.80 15.36
N PHE A 35 -4.08 -4.68 16.49
CA PHE A 35 -4.73 -5.83 17.13
C PHE A 35 -6.03 -6.26 16.45
N SER A 36 -6.59 -5.44 15.55
CA SER A 36 -7.82 -5.74 14.82
C SER A 36 -7.85 -5.07 13.46
N LYS A 37 -8.67 -5.61 12.56
CA LYS A 37 -8.93 -5.03 11.24
C LYS A 37 -9.43 -3.58 11.38
N ASN A 38 -10.30 -3.33 12.35
CA ASN A 38 -10.85 -1.99 12.60
C ASN A 38 -9.76 -0.98 13.00
N GLN A 39 -8.75 -1.37 13.78
CA GLN A 39 -7.62 -0.47 14.08
C GLN A 39 -6.82 -0.14 12.82
N ALA A 40 -6.52 -1.14 12.00
CA ALA A 40 -5.78 -0.95 10.75
C ALA A 40 -6.57 -0.09 9.75
N LEU A 41 -7.88 -0.30 9.63
CA LEU A 41 -8.77 0.54 8.82
C LEU A 41 -8.84 1.98 9.34
N SER A 42 -8.95 2.17 10.66
CA SER A 42 -8.97 3.52 11.26
C SER A 42 -7.67 4.28 10.99
N TRP A 43 -6.53 3.59 11.04
CA TRP A 43 -5.23 4.17 10.66
C TRP A 43 -5.19 4.55 9.17
N MET A 44 -5.69 3.68 8.31
CA MET A 44 -5.75 3.93 6.86
C MET A 44 -6.66 5.11 6.54
N ASP A 45 -7.86 5.18 7.11
CA ASP A 45 -8.80 6.29 6.96
C ASP A 45 -8.20 7.62 7.45
N TYR A 46 -7.45 7.57 8.55
CA TYR A 46 -6.72 8.74 9.05
C TYR A 46 -5.66 9.23 8.05
N LEU A 47 -4.95 8.32 7.38
CA LEU A 47 -3.94 8.69 6.38
C LEU A 47 -4.55 9.19 5.08
N THR A 48 -5.58 8.51 4.56
CA THR A 48 -6.26 8.91 3.32
C THR A 48 -6.92 10.28 3.44
N ALA A 49 -7.43 10.64 4.63
CA ALA A 49 -7.96 11.98 4.89
C ALA A 49 -6.90 13.09 4.88
N ARG A 50 -5.61 12.75 5.06
CA ARG A 50 -4.50 13.71 5.18
C ARG A 50 -3.63 13.79 3.92
N ILE A 51 -3.67 12.76 3.08
CA ILE A 51 -2.84 12.65 1.89
C ILE A 51 -3.71 12.90 0.66
N ALA A 52 -3.49 14.04 0.00
CA ALA A 52 -4.29 14.46 -1.15
C ALA A 52 -4.16 13.51 -2.36
N GLU A 53 -2.98 12.95 -2.61
CA GLU A 53 -2.71 12.04 -3.73
C GLU A 53 -2.40 10.64 -3.21
N CYS A 54 -3.42 9.92 -2.72
CA CYS A 54 -3.29 8.54 -2.28
C CYS A 54 -4.14 7.54 -3.05
N GLU A 55 -3.66 6.29 -3.13
CA GLU A 55 -4.42 5.13 -3.60
C GLU A 55 -4.42 4.06 -2.52
N VAL A 56 -5.61 3.58 -2.15
CA VAL A 56 -5.75 2.43 -1.27
C VAL A 56 -5.68 1.16 -2.11
N VAL A 57 -4.73 0.29 -1.81
CA VAL A 57 -4.60 -1.02 -2.47
C VAL A 57 -4.89 -2.14 -1.49
N ALA A 58 -5.77 -3.05 -1.92
CA ALA A 58 -6.07 -4.33 -1.30
C ALA A 58 -6.30 -4.28 0.21
N ILE A 59 -7.57 -4.29 0.60
CA ILE A 59 -7.98 -4.72 1.94
C ILE A 59 -8.32 -6.20 1.81
N PRO A 60 -7.58 -7.13 2.44
CA PRO A 60 -8.00 -8.51 2.52
C PRO A 60 -9.43 -8.55 3.10
N ASP A 61 -10.38 -9.13 2.36
CA ASP A 61 -11.80 -9.15 2.76
C ASP A 61 -11.96 -9.82 4.13
N GLU A 62 -11.24 -10.90 4.36
CA GLU A 62 -11.16 -11.60 5.63
C GLU A 62 -9.76 -12.23 5.73
N ARG A 63 -9.20 -12.34 6.93
CA ARG A 63 -8.11 -13.27 7.14
C ARG A 63 -8.41 -14.21 8.29
N THR A 64 -7.82 -15.37 8.12
CA THR A 64 -8.34 -16.70 8.44
C THR A 64 -7.70 -17.28 9.70
N ASP A 65 -6.73 -16.57 10.28
CA ASP A 65 -5.73 -17.09 11.23
C ASP A 65 -5.68 -16.34 12.57
N GLY A 66 -6.41 -15.22 12.73
CA GLY A 66 -6.45 -14.45 13.99
C GLY A 66 -5.16 -13.66 14.30
N GLY A 67 -4.26 -13.50 13.33
CA GLY A 67 -2.99 -12.78 13.49
C GLY A 67 -3.13 -11.25 13.58
N PRO A 68 -2.04 -10.53 13.93
CA PRO A 68 -2.02 -9.07 13.94
C PRO A 68 -2.01 -8.47 12.53
N TRP A 69 -2.68 -7.33 12.33
CA TRP A 69 -2.68 -6.58 11.08
C TRP A 69 -1.50 -5.61 11.02
N TYR A 70 -1.05 -5.31 9.81
CA TYR A 70 0.00 -4.36 9.51
C TYR A 70 -0.47 -3.45 8.38
N GLY A 71 -0.08 -2.19 8.45
CA GLY A 71 -0.27 -1.21 7.40
C GLY A 71 1.05 -0.99 6.67
N PHE A 72 0.98 -0.53 5.43
CA PHE A 72 2.14 -0.01 4.72
C PHE A 72 1.78 1.21 3.91
N THR A 73 2.78 2.06 3.68
CA THR A 73 2.72 3.15 2.71
C THR A 73 3.89 3.06 1.75
N ILE A 74 3.64 3.24 0.46
CA ILE A 74 4.66 3.26 -0.59
C ILE A 74 4.59 4.58 -1.32
N GLU A 75 5.72 5.27 -1.43
CA GLU A 75 5.83 6.42 -2.31
C GLU A 75 6.13 5.94 -3.74
N VAL A 76 5.28 6.30 -4.70
CA VAL A 76 5.53 6.07 -6.11
C VAL A 76 5.70 7.40 -6.84
N GLU A 77 6.83 7.53 -7.52
CA GLU A 77 6.99 8.58 -8.52
C GLU A 77 6.11 8.21 -9.71
N GLU A 78 5.19 9.09 -10.05
CA GLU A 78 4.47 9.00 -11.31
C GLU A 78 5.51 9.23 -12.42
N LEU A 79 6.10 8.15 -12.92
CA LEU A 79 7.01 8.24 -14.06
C LEU A 79 6.23 8.96 -15.16
N PRO A 80 6.71 10.11 -15.68
CA PRO A 80 6.02 10.79 -16.75
C PRO A 80 5.88 9.78 -17.87
N LEU A 81 4.63 9.53 -18.31
CA LEU A 81 4.33 8.78 -19.52
C LEU A 81 5.32 9.27 -20.56
N ARG A 82 6.34 8.47 -20.87
CA ARG A 82 7.23 8.77 -21.97
C ARG A 82 6.28 8.88 -23.15
N ARG A 83 6.11 10.12 -23.63
CA ARG A 83 5.46 10.41 -24.89
C ARG A 83 5.92 9.31 -25.83
N GLN A 84 4.99 8.47 -26.29
CA GLN A 84 5.21 7.71 -27.49
C GLN A 84 5.36 8.77 -28.58
N ALA A 85 6.58 9.29 -28.69
CA ALA A 85 7.02 10.11 -29.77
C ALA A 85 6.84 9.25 -31.00
N GLY A 86 6.13 9.81 -31.98
CA GLY A 86 5.78 9.15 -33.21
C GLY A 86 6.96 8.40 -33.81
N VAL A 87 6.69 7.18 -34.25
CA VAL A 87 7.47 6.56 -35.29
C VAL A 87 6.57 6.56 -36.53
N ARG A 88 6.96 7.49 -37.41
CA ARG A 88 6.68 7.68 -38.84
C ARG A 88 5.75 6.69 -39.53
#